data_AF-A0A2H6MZJ5-F1
#
_entry.id   AF-A0A2H6MZJ5-F1
#
_cell.length_a   1.000
_cell.length_b   1.000
_cell.length_c   1.000
_cell.angle_alpha   90.00
_cell.angle_beta   90.00
_cell.angle_gamma   90.00
#
_symmetry.space_group_name_H-M   'P 1'
#
loop_
_entity.id
_entity.type
_entity.pdbx_description
1 polymer ?
#
loop_
_entity_poly.entity_id
_entity_poly.type
_entity_poly.pdbx_seq_one_letter_code
_entity_poly.pdbx_strand_id
1 'polypeptide(L)'
;TAPFRKMEALFISFQPSTQGHKVSSATIGRWLRATIAKAYQAQSLQVPKGVTAHSTRSAATSAAWATQAPILDICRAVAWASLTSFIRHYKIDIFASSNAAFGRRVLQQVCSD
;
A
#
# COMPACT_ATOMS: atom_id res chain seq x y z
N THR A 1 0.67 -27.00 -5.89
CA THR A 1 1.83 -26.56 -6.70
C THR A 1 2.90 -27.62 -6.83
N ALA A 2 3.04 -28.57 -5.88
CA ALA A 2 4.05 -29.64 -5.93
C ALA A 2 4.17 -30.36 -7.30
N PRO A 3 3.08 -30.71 -8.02
CA PRO A 3 3.18 -31.46 -9.28
C PRO A 3 3.94 -30.75 -10.42
N PHE A 4 4.07 -29.42 -10.37
CA PHE A 4 4.71 -28.63 -11.42
C PHE A 4 5.74 -27.64 -10.89
N ARG A 5 6.04 -27.66 -9.58
CA ARG A 5 7.05 -26.78 -8.99
C ARG A 5 8.43 -27.19 -9.49
N LYS A 6 9.18 -26.23 -10.02
CA LYS A 6 10.57 -26.41 -10.49
C LYS A 6 11.60 -25.67 -9.65
N MET A 7 11.15 -24.76 -8.77
CA MET A 7 12.03 -23.95 -7.91
C MET A 7 11.45 -23.82 -6.50
N GLU A 8 12.35 -23.78 -5.52
CA GLU A 8 12.07 -23.43 -4.11
C GLU A 8 11.76 -21.93 -4.01
N ALA A 9 10.49 -21.57 -4.22
CA ALA A 9 9.98 -20.21 -4.06
C ALA A 9 8.52 -20.22 -3.61
N LEU A 10 8.14 -19.21 -2.81
CA LEU A 10 6.75 -19.03 -2.38
C LEU A 10 5.83 -18.76 -3.58
N PHE A 11 6.25 -17.85 -4.46
CA PHE A 11 5.51 -17.50 -5.67
C PHE A 11 6.17 -18.13 -6.91
N ILE A 12 5.39 -18.94 -7.61
CA ILE A 12 5.80 -19.60 -8.86
C ILE A 12 4.86 -19.21 -10.00
N SER A 13 5.39 -19.23 -11.22
CA SER A 13 4.62 -18.96 -12.42
C SER A 13 3.75 -20.16 -12.79
N PHE A 14 2.57 -19.87 -13.29
CA PHE A 14 1.63 -20.82 -13.89
C PHE A 14 1.51 -20.62 -15.41
N GLN A 15 2.28 -19.70 -16.01
CA GLN A 15 2.27 -19.51 -17.46
C GLN A 15 2.96 -20.71 -18.13
N PRO A 16 2.43 -21.26 -19.24
CA PRO A 16 2.96 -22.48 -19.85
C PRO A 16 4.48 -22.46 -20.09
N SER A 17 5.03 -21.34 -20.59
CA SER A 17 6.46 -21.20 -20.89
C SER A 17 7.37 -21.10 -19.65
N THR A 18 6.84 -20.72 -18.49
CA THR A 18 7.61 -20.51 -17.26
C THR A 18 7.06 -21.30 -16.08
N GLN A 19 6.20 -22.30 -16.35
CA GLN A 19 5.45 -23.02 -15.32
C GLN A 19 6.40 -23.66 -14.31
N GLY A 20 6.14 -23.39 -13.03
CA GLY A 20 6.92 -23.94 -11.92
C GLY A 20 8.13 -23.13 -11.51
N HIS A 21 8.56 -22.14 -12.30
CA HIS A 21 9.69 -21.28 -11.98
C HIS A 21 9.29 -20.12 -11.07
N LYS A 22 10.25 -19.55 -10.32
CA LYS A 22 10.01 -18.35 -9.50
C LYS A 22 9.55 -17.17 -10.37
N VAL A 23 8.60 -16.39 -9.87
CA VAL A 23 8.18 -15.15 -10.55
C VAL A 23 9.12 -13.99 -10.24
N SER A 24 9.21 -13.03 -11.17
CA SER A 24 9.96 -11.80 -10.95
C SER A 24 9.21 -10.82 -10.03
N SER A 25 9.96 -9.91 -9.38
CA SER A 25 9.40 -8.81 -8.59
C SER A 25 8.43 -7.94 -9.40
N ALA A 26 8.73 -7.72 -10.69
CA ALA A 26 7.85 -7.00 -11.62
C ALA A 26 6.50 -7.69 -11.80
N THR A 27 6.48 -9.03 -11.84
CA THR A 27 5.25 -9.82 -11.96
C THR A 27 4.41 -9.73 -10.70
N ILE A 28 5.04 -9.90 -9.54
CA ILE A 28 4.36 -9.71 -8.24
C ILE A 28 3.81 -8.29 -8.14
N GLY A 29 4.58 -7.28 -8.56
CA GLY A 29 4.13 -5.89 -8.56
C GLY A 29 2.93 -5.63 -9.47
N ARG A 30 2.83 -6.31 -10.62
CA ARG A 30 1.63 -6.26 -11.48
C ARG A 30 0.43 -6.91 -10.79
N TRP A 31 0.62 -8.07 -10.16
CA TRP A 31 -0.45 -8.75 -9.43
C TRP A 31 -0.99 -7.87 -8.29
N LEU A 32 -0.12 -7.26 -7.49
CA LEU A 32 -0.54 -6.36 -6.41
C LEU A 32 -1.38 -5.18 -6.93
N ARG A 33 -0.93 -4.50 -7.99
CA ARG A 33 -1.70 -3.39 -8.60
C ARG A 33 -3.06 -3.86 -9.13
N ALA A 34 -3.10 -5.01 -9.81
CA ALA A 34 -4.34 -5.57 -10.32
C ALA A 34 -5.31 -5.96 -9.19
N THR A 35 -4.80 -6.56 -8.11
CA THR A 35 -5.60 -6.93 -6.94
C THR A 35 -6.18 -5.69 -6.26
N ILE A 36 -5.37 -4.63 -6.06
CA ILE A 36 -5.86 -3.37 -5.50
C ILE A 36 -6.96 -2.79 -6.39
N ALA A 37 -6.72 -2.70 -7.71
CA ALA A 37 -7.73 -2.18 -8.64
C ALA A 37 -9.05 -2.98 -8.57
N LYS A 38 -8.96 -4.32 -8.55
CA LYS A 38 -10.13 -5.19 -8.41
C LYS A 38 -10.87 -4.98 -7.09
N ALA A 39 -10.16 -4.77 -5.98
CA ALA A 39 -10.78 -4.55 -4.67
C ALA A 39 -11.59 -3.23 -4.63
N TYR A 40 -11.08 -2.16 -5.27
CA TYR A 40 -11.82 -0.90 -5.41
C TYR A 40 -13.03 -1.06 -6.33
N GLN A 41 -12.86 -1.72 -7.48
CA GLN A 41 -13.96 -1.98 -8.42
C GLN A 41 -15.08 -2.82 -7.79
N ALA A 42 -14.74 -3.85 -7.00
CA ALA A 42 -15.70 -4.67 -6.29
C ALA A 42 -16.53 -3.89 -5.26
N GLN A 43 -16.02 -2.75 -4.79
CA GLN A 43 -16.71 -1.83 -3.89
C GLN A 43 -17.36 -0.65 -4.63
N SER A 44 -17.39 -0.68 -5.97
CA SER A 44 -17.88 0.43 -6.81
C SER A 44 -17.16 1.76 -6.54
N LEU A 45 -15.89 1.70 -6.12
CA LEU A 45 -15.04 2.86 -5.86
C LEU A 45 -14.09 3.12 -7.04
N GLN A 46 -13.74 4.38 -7.26
CA GLN A 46 -12.72 4.74 -8.25
C GLN A 46 -11.33 4.28 -7.79
N VAL A 47 -10.59 3.62 -8.67
CA VAL A 47 -9.21 3.20 -8.40
C VAL A 47 -8.31 4.44 -8.33
N PRO A 48 -7.52 4.62 -7.27
CA PRO A 48 -6.61 5.75 -7.16
C PRO A 48 -5.57 5.75 -8.28
N LYS A 49 -5.23 6.94 -8.79
CA LYS A 49 -4.14 7.10 -9.77
C LYS A 49 -2.79 6.84 -9.11
N GLY A 50 -1.86 6.25 -9.85
CA GLY A 50 -0.47 6.07 -9.39
C GLY A 50 -0.27 4.97 -8.34
N VAL A 51 -1.22 4.04 -8.15
CA VAL A 51 -1.04 2.89 -7.26
C VAL A 51 0.14 2.05 -7.73
N THR A 52 1.09 1.81 -6.83
CA THR A 52 2.23 0.91 -7.05
C THR A 52 2.17 -0.27 -6.08
N ALA A 53 3.03 -1.26 -6.29
CA ALA A 53 3.19 -2.34 -5.32
C ALA A 53 3.56 -1.81 -3.93
N HIS A 54 4.35 -0.73 -3.90
CA HIS A 54 4.85 -0.09 -2.69
C HIS A 54 3.77 0.65 -1.90
N SER A 55 2.69 1.08 -2.56
CA SER A 55 1.53 1.68 -1.90
C SER A 55 0.95 0.75 -0.83
N THR A 56 1.03 -0.57 -1.01
CA THR A 56 0.65 -1.56 0.01
C THR A 56 1.45 -1.39 1.30
N ARG A 57 2.77 -1.20 1.18
CA ARG A 57 3.64 -0.98 2.33
C ARG A 57 3.32 0.35 3.01
N SER A 58 3.15 1.43 2.25
CA SER A 58 2.78 2.75 2.80
C SER A 58 1.45 2.71 3.55
N ALA A 59 0.44 2.04 2.99
CA ALA A 59 -0.86 1.87 3.64
C ALA A 59 -0.75 1.08 4.95
N ALA A 60 -0.04 -0.06 4.93
CA ALA A 60 0.14 -0.91 6.11
C ALA A 60 0.86 -0.17 7.25
N THR A 61 1.96 0.54 6.96
CA THR A 61 2.70 1.28 7.98
C THR A 61 1.94 2.49 8.50
N SER A 62 1.17 3.17 7.63
CA SER A 62 0.30 4.26 8.05
C SER A 62 -0.82 3.78 8.97
N ALA A 63 -1.41 2.62 8.67
CA ALA A 63 -2.42 1.99 9.53
C ALA A 63 -1.84 1.62 10.90
N ALA A 64 -0.67 0.98 10.95
CA ALA A 64 0.00 0.65 12.21
C ALA A 64 0.33 1.91 13.05
N TRP A 65 0.78 2.98 12.39
CA TRP A 65 1.01 4.26 13.04
C TRP A 65 -0.30 4.88 13.57
N ALA A 66 -1.38 4.82 12.80
CA ALA A 66 -2.70 5.31 13.22
C ALA A 66 -3.27 4.55 14.42
N THR A 67 -2.93 3.26 14.57
CA THR A 67 -3.25 2.47 15.76
C THR A 67 -2.25 2.67 16.91
N GLN A 68 -1.43 3.73 16.86
CA GLN A 68 -0.45 4.09 17.89
C GLN A 68 0.61 3.01 18.15
N ALA A 69 0.91 2.15 17.18
CA ALA A 69 2.01 1.19 17.32
C ALA A 69 3.34 1.95 17.47
N PRO A 70 4.23 1.52 18.39
CA PRO A 70 5.51 2.19 18.58
C PRO A 70 6.31 2.22 17.27
N ILE A 71 6.82 3.39 16.92
CA ILE A 71 7.48 3.58 15.62
C ILE A 71 8.72 2.71 15.44
N LEU A 72 9.43 2.40 16.52
CA LEU A 72 10.57 1.49 16.49
C LEU A 72 10.15 0.06 16.12
N ASP A 73 8.98 -0.38 16.56
CA ASP A 73 8.44 -1.70 16.20
C ASP A 73 7.98 -1.72 14.75
N ILE A 74 7.37 -0.63 14.27
CA ILE A 74 7.03 -0.48 12.84
C ILE A 74 8.30 -0.54 11.99
N CYS A 75 9.34 0.24 12.31
CA CYS A 75 10.62 0.25 11.59
C CYS A 75 11.29 -1.13 11.60
N ARG A 76 11.25 -1.84 12.74
CA ARG A 76 11.75 -3.22 12.85
C ARG A 76 10.98 -4.17 11.93
N ALA A 77 9.65 -4.09 11.92
CA ALA A 77 8.79 -4.97 11.11
C ALA A 77 8.98 -4.78 9.60
N VAL A 78 9.27 -3.56 9.15
CA VAL A 78 9.49 -3.27 7.72
C VAL A 78 10.95 -3.24 7.29
N ALA A 79 11.86 -3.54 8.23
CA ALA A 79 13.31 -3.56 8.04
C ALA A 79 13.88 -2.21 7.52
N TRP A 80 13.39 -1.08 8.04
CA TRP A 80 14.02 0.21 7.77
C TRP A 80 15.15 0.48 8.73
N ALA A 81 16.30 0.92 8.18
CA ALA A 81 17.44 1.36 8.96
C ALA A 81 17.19 2.69 9.71
N SER A 82 16.20 3.47 9.28
CA SER A 82 15.92 4.79 9.86
C SER A 82 14.45 5.18 9.80
N LEU A 83 14.04 5.92 10.84
CA LEU A 83 12.76 6.61 10.96
C LEU A 83 12.50 7.59 9.81
N THR A 84 13.54 8.23 9.28
CA THR A 84 13.40 9.24 8.23
C THR A 84 12.79 8.65 6.95
N SER A 85 13.07 7.38 6.66
CA SER A 85 12.47 6.65 5.54
C SER A 85 10.95 6.56 5.69
N PHE A 86 10.44 6.25 6.90
CA PHE A 86 9.00 6.20 7.19
C PHE A 86 8.33 7.54 6.90
N ILE A 87 8.85 8.61 7.54
CA ILE A 87 8.22 9.93 7.52
C ILE A 87 8.14 10.46 6.09
N ARG A 88 9.21 10.31 5.30
CA ARG A 88 9.28 10.87 3.94
C ARG A 88 8.47 10.12 2.90
N HIS A 89 8.42 8.78 2.99
CA HIS A 89 7.94 7.96 1.88
C HIS A 89 6.66 7.16 2.19
N TYR A 90 6.27 7.04 3.46
CA TYR A 90 5.25 6.07 3.86
C TYR A 90 4.19 6.60 4.81
N LYS A 91 4.39 7.75 5.46
CA LYS A 91 3.32 8.39 6.24
C LYS A 91 2.27 8.96 5.29
N ILE A 92 1.19 8.21 5.09
CA ILE A 92 -0.03 8.72 4.48
C ILE A 92 -0.75 9.52 5.56
N ASP A 93 -1.02 10.79 5.30
CA ASP A 93 -1.83 11.60 6.20
C ASP A 93 -3.31 11.20 6.07
N ILE A 94 -3.73 10.24 6.90
CA ILE A 94 -5.09 9.70 6.93
C ILE A 94 -6.09 10.81 7.32
N PHE A 95 -5.65 11.86 8.03
CA PHE A 95 -6.49 12.94 8.55
C PHE A 95 -6.38 14.26 7.77
N ALA A 96 -5.50 14.36 6.78
CA ALA A 96 -5.43 15.55 5.92
C ALA A 96 -6.78 15.90 5.27
N SER A 97 -7.60 14.90 4.95
CA SER A 97 -8.95 15.12 4.41
C SER A 97 -9.94 15.64 5.47
N SER A 98 -9.90 15.11 6.70
CA SER A 98 -10.81 15.50 7.78
C SER A 98 -10.48 16.85 8.40
N ASN A 99 -9.20 17.16 8.63
CA ASN A 99 -8.78 18.47 9.14
C ASN A 99 -9.02 19.60 8.14
N ALA A 100 -8.91 19.31 6.84
CA ALA A 100 -9.26 20.28 5.81
C ALA A 100 -10.77 20.54 5.75
N ALA A 101 -11.63 19.60 6.15
CA ALA A 101 -13.08 19.82 6.20
C ALA A 101 -13.47 20.81 7.31
N PHE A 102 -12.85 20.72 8.48
CA PHE A 102 -13.01 21.71 9.55
C PHE A 102 -12.48 23.08 9.10
N GLY A 103 -11.25 23.14 8.57
CA GLY A 103 -10.68 24.38 8.06
C GLY A 103 -11.53 25.05 6.96
N ARG A 104 -12.07 24.27 6.02
CA ARG A 104 -12.99 24.77 4.99
C ARG A 104 -14.27 25.37 5.57
N ARG A 105 -14.88 24.75 6.60
CA ARG A 105 -16.08 25.31 7.27
C ARG A 105 -15.79 26.61 7.99
N VAL A 106 -14.67 26.69 8.71
CA VAL A 106 -14.27 27.92 9.41
C VAL A 106 -14.05 29.05 8.41
N LEU A 107 -13.37 28.79 7.29
CA LEU A 107 -13.15 29.80 6.25
C LEU A 107 -14.46 30.23 5.54
N GLN A 108 -15.39 29.30 5.29
CA GLN A 108 -16.69 29.62 4.72
C GLN A 108 -17.54 30.50 5.64
N GLN A 109 -17.41 30.32 6.96
CA GLN A 109 -18.15 31.11 7.95
C GLN A 109 -17.57 32.52 8.12
N VAL A 110 -16.26 32.69 7.96
CA VAL A 110 -15.60 34.01 8.04
C VAL A 110 -15.80 34.87 6.77
N CYS A 111 -16.04 34.25 5.61
CA CYS A 111 -16.32 34.99 4.36
C CYS A 111 -17.81 35.30 4.13
N SER A 112 -18.70 34.97 5.07
CA SER A 112 -20.15 35.20 4.96
C SER A 112 -20.66 36.35 5.84
N ASP A 113 -19.76 37.09 6.50
CA ASP A 113 -20.00 38.35 7.21
C ASP A 113 -19.34 39.52 6.44
#